data_AF-A0A973IYM2-F1
#
_entry.id   AF-A0A973IYM2-F1
#
_cell.length_a   1.000
_cell.length_b   1.000
_cell.length_c   1.000
_cell.angle_alpha   90.00
_cell.angle_beta   90.00
_cell.angle_gamma   90.00
#
_symmetry.space_group_name_H-M   'P 1'
#
loop_
_entity.id
_entity.type
_entity.pdbx_description
1 polymer ?
#
loop_
_entity_poly.entity_id
_entity_poly.type
_entity_poly.pdbx_seq_one_letter_code
_entity_poly.pdbx_strand_id
1 'polypeptide(L)' 'MDMFSMDTANQIWNSMKQHNWPGFQQAIDENRDKMSGVPGAAIDQVKNMAGTFEKTGRPFPDSPQELMDLFKKSVNM' A
#
# COMPACT_ATOMS: atom_id res chain seq x y z
N MET A 1 0.12 -17.60 -0.99
CA MET A 1 -0.98 -16.62 -0.89
C MET A 1 -0.35 -15.27 -1.15
N ASP A 2 -0.54 -14.69 -2.34
CA ASP A 2 -0.18 -13.28 -2.56
C ASP A 2 -1.17 -12.42 -1.75
N MET A 3 -0.73 -11.99 -0.57
CA MET A 3 -1.55 -11.25 0.40
C MET A 3 -1.90 -9.82 -0.07
N PHE A 4 -1.35 -9.37 -1.19
CA PHE A 4 -1.66 -8.07 -1.81
C PHE A 4 -1.41 -8.20 -3.32
N SER A 5 -2.48 -8.24 -4.11
CA SER A 5 -2.38 -8.46 -5.55
C SER A 5 -2.02 -7.16 -6.29
N MET A 6 -1.41 -7.28 -7.47
CA MET A 6 -1.15 -6.13 -8.34
C MET A 6 -2.45 -5.39 -8.72
N ASP A 7 -3.57 -6.12 -8.82
CA ASP A 7 -4.87 -5.53 -9.11
C ASP A 7 -5.34 -4.61 -7.97
N THR A 8 -5.22 -5.09 -6.72
CA THR A 8 -5.50 -4.30 -5.52
C THR A 8 -4.58 -3.09 -5.44
N ALA A 9 -3.29 -3.25 -5.69
CA ALA A 9 -2.32 -2.16 -5.71
C ALA A 9 -2.70 -1.09 -6.74
N ASN A 10 -3.08 -1.50 -7.95
CA ASN A 10 -3.55 -0.60 -9.00
C ASN A 10 -4.85 0.12 -8.63
N GLN A 11 -5.80 -0.57 -8.00
CA GLN A 11 -7.05 0.05 -7.57
C GLN A 11 -6.81 1.14 -6.51
N ILE A 12 -5.97 0.86 -5.51
CA ILE A 12 -5.61 1.87 -4.51
C ILE A 12 -4.87 3.01 -5.18
N TRP A 13 -3.87 2.71 -6.00
CA TRP A 13 -3.07 3.70 -6.73
C TRP A 13 -3.95 4.66 -7.54
N ASN A 14 -4.88 4.13 -8.34
CA ASN A 14 -5.80 4.93 -9.14
C ASN A 14 -6.83 5.70 -8.29
N SER A 15 -7.10 5.26 -7.06
CA SER A 15 -7.96 5.95 -6.11
C SER A 15 -7.26 7.11 -5.39
N MET A 16 -5.93 7.19 -5.46
CA MET A 16 -5.17 8.20 -4.73
C MET A 16 -5.35 9.59 -5.36
N LYS A 17 -5.74 10.57 -4.53
CA LYS A 17 -5.77 11.98 -4.95
C LYS A 17 -4.36 12.58 -5.01
N GLN A 18 -3.43 12.04 -4.23
CA GLN A 18 -2.03 12.47 -4.17
C GLN A 18 -1.13 11.24 -4.07
N HIS A 19 -0.12 11.15 -4.94
CA HIS A 19 0.90 10.10 -4.94
C HIS A 19 1.95 10.36 -3.85
N ASN A 20 1.54 10.21 -2.59
CA ASN A 20 2.38 10.30 -1.40
C ASN A 20 1.94 9.29 -0.32
N TRP A 21 2.77 9.07 0.71
CA TRP A 21 2.46 8.09 1.77
C TRP A 21 1.16 8.37 2.53
N PRO A 22 0.84 9.63 2.92
CA PRO A 22 -0.46 9.94 3.54
C PRO A 22 -1.64 9.65 2.63
N GLY A 23 -1.55 10.03 1.36
CA GLY A 23 -2.59 9.78 0.35
C GLY A 23 -2.79 8.29 0.10
N PHE A 24 -1.73 7.49 0.17
CA PHE A 24 -1.81 6.03 0.04
C PHE A 24 -2.49 5.40 1.26
N GLN A 25 -2.15 5.83 2.49
CA GLN A 25 -2.81 5.38 3.71
C GLN A 25 -4.30 5.72 3.69
N GLN A 26 -4.66 6.92 3.22
CA GLN A 26 -6.05 7.31 3.06
C GLN A 26 -6.77 6.46 2.00
N ALA A 27 -6.14 6.23 0.85
CA ALA A 27 -6.73 5.42 -0.20
C ALA A 27 -6.91 3.95 0.23
N ILE A 28 -6.03 3.41 1.10
CA ILE A 28 -6.25 2.12 1.74
C ILE A 28 -7.52 2.12 2.59
N ASP A 29 -7.70 3.14 3.44
CA ASP A 29 -8.87 3.24 4.31
C ASP A 29 -10.16 3.38 3.48
N GLU A 30 -10.15 4.23 2.44
CA GLU A 30 -11.29 4.44 1.54
C GLU A 30 -11.66 3.20 0.70
N ASN A 31 -10.70 2.31 0.44
CA ASN A 31 -10.91 1.08 -0.32
C ASN A 31 -10.87 -0.19 0.54
N ARG A 32 -10.86 -0.06 1.87
CA ARG A 32 -10.78 -1.19 2.82
C ARG A 32 -11.89 -2.20 2.60
N ASP A 33 -13.12 -1.73 2.42
CA ASP A 33 -14.29 -2.60 2.17
C ASP A 33 -14.20 -3.32 0.82
N LYS A 34 -13.60 -2.68 -0.20
CA LYS A 34 -13.40 -3.28 -1.53
C LYS A 34 -12.30 -4.34 -1.53
N MET A 35 -11.41 -4.30 -0.53
CA MET A 35 -10.38 -5.30 -0.28
C MET A 35 -10.90 -6.51 0.52
N SER A 36 -12.19 -6.85 0.44
CA SER A 36 -12.80 -7.99 1.16
C SER A 36 -12.12 -9.35 0.91
N GLY A 37 -11.34 -9.49 -0.18
CA GLY A 37 -10.53 -10.69 -0.45
C GLY A 37 -9.13 -10.70 0.18
N VAL A 38 -8.72 -9.60 0.81
CA VAL A 38 -7.41 -9.43 1.47
C VAL A 38 -7.59 -9.54 2.98
N PRO A 39 -6.78 -10.34 3.69
CA PRO A 39 -6.87 -10.42 5.13
C PRO A 39 -6.60 -9.05 5.77
N GLY A 40 -7.47 -8.62 6.68
CA GLY A 40 -7.37 -7.30 7.33
C GLY A 40 -6.00 -7.04 7.98
N ALA A 41 -5.37 -8.07 8.52
CA ALA A 41 -4.01 -7.99 9.07
C ALA A 41 -2.96 -7.59 8.01
N ALA A 42 -3.09 -8.04 6.76
CA ALA A 42 -2.20 -7.64 5.68
C ALA A 42 -2.44 -6.17 5.27
N ILE A 43 -3.70 -5.73 5.27
CA ILE A 43 -4.05 -4.32 5.02
C ILE A 43 -3.41 -3.42 6.10
N ASP A 44 -3.57 -3.78 7.36
CA ASP A 44 -3.00 -3.03 8.49
C ASP A 44 -1.46 -3.04 8.45
N GLN A 45 -0.82 -4.15 8.04
CA GLN A 45 0.62 -4.21 7.83
C GLN A 45 1.09 -3.25 6.73
N VAL A 46 0.43 -3.24 5.57
CA VAL A 46 0.77 -2.35 4.45
C VAL A 46 0.63 -0.88 4.85
N LYS A 47 -0.45 -0.56 5.58
CA LYS A 47 -0.67 0.79 6.12
C LYS A 47 0.42 1.20 7.12
N ASN A 48 0.80 0.31 8.04
CA ASN A 48 1.87 0.56 9.01
C ASN A 48 3.24 0.74 8.35
N MET A 49 3.53 -0.03 7.29
CA MET A 49 4.75 0.14 6.50
C MET A 49 4.76 1.49 5.80
N ALA A 50 3.66 1.92 5.19
CA ALA A 50 3.54 3.25 4.58
C ALA A 50 3.81 4.38 5.60
N GLY A 51 3.23 4.29 6.80
CA GLY A 51 3.51 5.25 7.88
C GLY A 51 4.96 5.21 8.37
N THR A 52 5.61 4.05 8.34
CA THR A 52 7.05 3.94 8.62
C THR A 52 7.87 4.62 7.54
N PHE A 53 7.57 4.38 6.26
CA PHE A 53 8.29 5.01 5.15
C PHE A 53 8.18 6.52 5.17
N GLU A 54 6.98 7.04 5.46
CA GLU A 54 6.76 8.46 5.69
C GLU A 54 7.68 9.01 6.78
N LYS A 55 7.70 8.38 7.96
CA LYS A 55 8.55 8.80 9.09
C LYS A 55 10.04 8.73 8.81
N THR A 56 10.46 7.75 8.01
CA THR A 56 11.88 7.60 7.60
C THR A 56 12.29 8.55 6.47
N GLY A 57 11.34 9.33 5.91
CA GLY A 57 11.61 10.21 4.77
C GLY A 57 11.86 9.46 3.46
N ARG A 58 11.43 8.19 3.36
CA ARG A 58 11.59 7.41 2.14
C ARG A 58 10.71 8.02 1.05
N PRO A 59 11.23 8.24 -0.18
CA PRO A 59 10.42 8.78 -1.26
C PRO A 59 9.24 7.85 -1.56
N PHE A 60 8.10 8.45 -1.91
CA PHE A 60 6.97 7.70 -2.42
C PHE A 60 7.33 7.17 -3.82
N PRO A 61 7.02 5.91 -4.14
CA PRO A 61 7.31 5.35 -5.46
C PRO A 61 6.53 6.08 -6.56
N ASP A 62 7.03 6.02 -7.80
CA ASP A 62 6.40 6.66 -8.96
C ASP A 62 5.40 5.73 -9.70
N SER A 63 5.36 4.46 -9.31
CA SER A 63 4.48 3.46 -9.91
C SER A 63 3.96 2.42 -8.91
N PRO A 64 2.79 1.79 -9.19
CA PRO A 64 2.27 0.72 -8.35
C PRO A 64 3.16 -0.53 -8.34
N GLN A 65 3.96 -0.76 -9.39
CA GLN A 65 4.93 -1.85 -9.44
C GLN A 65 6.06 -1.64 -8.44
N GLU A 66 6.64 -0.43 -8.39
CA GLU A 66 7.68 -0.09 -7.42
C GLU A 66 7.16 -0.13 -5.99
N LEU A 67 5.92 0.33 -5.78
CA LEU A 67 5.24 0.24 -4.50
C LEU A 67 5.14 -1.22 -4.02
N MET A 68 4.70 -2.14 -4.89
CA MET A 68 4.63 -3.56 -4.56
C MET A 68 6.00 -4.17 -4.30
N ASP A 69 7.00 -3.87 -5.12
CA ASP A 69 8.37 -4.37 -4.94
C ASP A 69 8.95 -3.91 -3.59
N LEU A 70 8.67 -2.65 -3.23
CA LEU A 70 9.07 -2.03 -1.99
C LEU A 70 8.44 -2.72 -0.78
N PHE A 71 7.14 -3.05 -0.82
CA PHE A 71 6.49 -3.84 0.23
C PHE A 71 7.00 -5.28 0.28
N LYS A 72 7.20 -5.95 -0.86
CA LYS A 72 7.74 -7.32 -0.91
C LYS A 72 9.13 -7.40 -0.28
N LYS A 73 9.99 -6.42 -0.56
CA LYS A 73 11.32 -6.31 0.07
C LYS A 73 11.24 -6.11 1.58
N SER A 74 10.22 -5.39 2.06
CA SER A 74 10.05 -5.13 3.49
C SER A 74 9.38 -6.26 4.28
N VAL A 75 8.62 -7.14 3.61
CA VAL A 75 8.00 -8.32 4.24
C VAL A 75 8.96 -9.54 4.27
N ASN A 76 9.96 -9.58 3.38
CA ASN A 76 10.98 -10.65 3.34
C ASN A 76 12.25 -10.35 4.18
N MET A 77 12.23 -9.33 5.05
CA MET A 77 13.26 -9.09 6.07
C MET A 77 12.79 -9.59 7.43
#